data_AF-A0A7S1ST64-F1
#
_entry.id   AF-A0A7S1ST64-F1
#
_cell.length_a   1.000
_cell.length_b   1.000
_cell.length_c   1.000
_cell.angle_alpha   90.00
_cell.angle_beta   90.00
_cell.angle_gamma   90.00
#
_symmetry.space_group_name_H-M   'P 1'
#
loop_
_entity.id
_entity.type
_entity.pdbx_description
1 polymer ?
#
loop_
_entity_poly.entity_id
_entity_poly.type
_entity_poly.pdbx_seq_one_letter_code
_entity_poly.pdbx_strand_id
1 'polypeptide(L)'
;MHLLQDEEEQRRQMAERQQKLSDEQLRQQRQLKKAEEDLRRVEAAQRAAEEARAAAAAQAAQRAAVAEEEAKRAQEAKKKEEEAAAKAAQEAKVKAAAAATAAAQPTPKAAQAGGGATGGSVGGSGHTNVVEGGFAVRIAPSAREWNRLCEAKLKEALAAIEPYERDEGSKKERRALEKEVNKFVIQISATKDQIFAKTKDLVHLIKARCSTDVQRYFALSMLAKKVLKQCESQVAEKHEFVFALGEVLVHTMAAFPVFVHIMVGHLHRASILTVPKYLVYKKAANGANNDAEYFRRMGYKEFKAEERAAKGAFESTDDFLHRNTAYVLLYAAITQVDVNPHPHGLEHAMEFLGRLTDALPINRTSATVLHAFLKVVGYKMFFTCQSQFMNFLQSVHGAFLPELQKSSDPDTKAVCSRLSLYINGAAYKRAPEGREMQQTDESASWVSAL
;
A
#
# COMPACT_ATOMS: atom_id res chain seq x y z
N MET A 1 -36.24 -37.41 54.81
CA MET A 1 -35.79 -36.05 55.18
C MET A 1 -34.47 -35.67 54.52
N HIS A 2 -33.43 -36.51 54.56
CA HIS A 2 -32.12 -36.21 53.94
C HIS A 2 -32.14 -35.88 52.44
N LEU A 3 -32.89 -36.65 51.62
CA LEU A 3 -33.00 -36.43 50.17
C LEU A 3 -33.66 -35.09 49.78
N LEU A 4 -34.59 -34.58 50.61
CA LEU A 4 -35.24 -33.29 50.36
C LEU A 4 -34.32 -32.11 50.69
N GLN A 5 -33.43 -32.28 51.66
CA GLN A 5 -32.43 -31.28 52.02
C GLN A 5 -31.35 -31.13 50.94
N ASP A 6 -30.93 -32.23 50.32
CA ASP A 6 -29.97 -32.21 49.20
C ASP A 6 -30.54 -31.51 47.94
N GLU A 7 -31.83 -31.71 47.64
CA GLU A 7 -32.48 -31.03 46.50
C GLU A 7 -32.64 -29.51 46.73
N GLU A 8 -32.98 -29.09 47.94
CA GLU A 8 -33.04 -27.67 48.30
C GLU A 8 -31.68 -26.99 48.23
N GLU A 9 -30.62 -27.69 48.67
CA GLU A 9 -29.24 -27.18 48.61
C GLU A 9 -28.76 -27.05 47.15
N GLN A 10 -29.05 -28.02 46.29
CA GLN A 10 -28.73 -27.93 44.86
C GLN A 10 -29.46 -26.78 44.16
N ARG A 11 -30.75 -26.57 44.47
CA ARG A 11 -31.51 -25.43 43.92
C ARG A 11 -30.92 -24.09 44.36
N ARG A 12 -30.49 -23.99 45.62
CA ARG A 12 -29.83 -22.79 46.15
C ARG A 12 -28.49 -22.51 45.46
N GLN A 13 -27.67 -23.54 45.26
CA GLN A 13 -26.39 -23.41 44.54
C GLN A 13 -26.59 -22.99 43.07
N MET A 14 -27.62 -23.52 42.40
CA MET A 14 -27.97 -23.13 41.03
C MET A 14 -28.42 -21.66 40.96
N ALA A 15 -29.26 -21.21 41.89
CA ALA A 15 -29.70 -19.82 41.97
C ALA A 15 -28.53 -18.85 42.23
N GLU A 16 -27.62 -19.19 43.14
CA GLU A 16 -26.41 -18.40 43.40
C GLU A 16 -25.48 -18.32 42.18
N ARG A 17 -25.33 -19.42 41.42
CA ARG A 17 -24.56 -19.41 40.16
C ARG A 17 -25.21 -18.52 39.11
N GLN A 18 -26.52 -18.61 38.93
CA GLN A 18 -27.26 -17.77 37.98
C GLN A 18 -27.16 -16.28 38.34
N GLN A 19 -27.25 -15.95 39.63
CA GLN A 19 -27.10 -14.58 40.10
C GLN A 19 -25.69 -14.03 39.84
N LYS A 20 -24.63 -14.82 40.10
CA LYS A 20 -23.25 -14.43 39.80
C LYS A 20 -23.01 -14.19 38.30
N LEU A 21 -23.56 -15.05 37.45
CA LEU A 21 -23.49 -14.90 35.99
C LEU A 21 -24.18 -13.60 35.51
N SER A 22 -25.36 -13.31 36.06
CA SER A 22 -26.10 -12.07 35.75
C SER A 22 -25.32 -10.82 36.18
N ASP A 23 -24.74 -10.82 37.38
CA ASP A 23 -23.92 -9.72 37.88
C ASP A 23 -22.65 -9.50 37.04
N GLU A 24 -22.04 -10.58 36.55
CA GLU A 24 -20.87 -10.52 35.68
C GLU A 24 -21.22 -9.96 34.29
N GLN A 25 -22.34 -10.39 33.71
CA GLN A 25 -22.86 -9.83 32.45
C GLN A 25 -23.15 -8.33 32.58
N LEU A 26 -23.75 -7.89 33.69
CA LEU A 26 -24.02 -6.48 33.94
C LEU A 26 -22.72 -5.67 34.08
N ARG A 27 -21.68 -6.23 34.70
CA ARG A 27 -20.36 -5.60 34.79
C ARG A 27 -19.70 -5.46 33.42
N GLN A 28 -19.75 -6.50 32.59
CA GLN A 28 -19.21 -6.46 31.22
C GLN A 28 -19.95 -5.42 30.37
N GLN A 29 -21.28 -5.36 30.46
CA GLN A 29 -22.07 -4.38 29.72
C GLN A 29 -21.74 -2.93 30.14
N ARG A 30 -21.49 -2.68 31.43
CA ARG A 30 -21.04 -1.36 31.92
C ARG A 30 -19.64 -1.01 31.41
N GLN A 31 -18.73 -1.98 31.36
CA GLN A 31 -17.37 -1.77 30.83
C GLN A 31 -17.39 -1.44 29.33
N LEU A 32 -18.22 -2.15 28.55
CA LEU A 32 -18.39 -1.89 27.12
C LEU A 32 -18.94 -0.49 26.86
N LYS A 33 -20.01 -0.08 27.57
CA LYS A 33 -20.56 1.28 27.43
C LYS A 33 -19.52 2.36 27.75
N LYS A 34 -18.72 2.17 28.80
CA LYS A 34 -17.65 3.10 29.15
C LYS A 34 -16.57 3.17 28.06
N ALA A 35 -16.18 2.03 27.50
CA ALA A 35 -15.21 1.99 26.41
C ALA A 35 -15.72 2.67 25.13
N GLU A 36 -17.01 2.51 24.80
CA GLU A 36 -17.65 3.21 23.67
C GLU A 36 -17.69 4.73 23.88
N GLU A 37 -18.00 5.18 25.10
CA GLU A 37 -17.97 6.61 25.46
C GLU A 37 -16.55 7.19 25.37
N ASP A 38 -15.55 6.47 25.87
CA ASP A 38 -14.14 6.87 25.78
C ASP A 38 -13.66 6.93 24.32
N LEU A 39 -14.08 5.96 23.48
CA LEU A 39 -13.78 5.96 22.04
C LEU A 39 -14.39 7.19 21.35
N ARG A 40 -15.67 7.47 21.58
CA ARG A 40 -16.34 8.67 21.02
C ARG A 40 -15.66 9.97 21.44
N ARG A 41 -15.18 10.05 22.68
CA ARG A 41 -14.44 11.21 23.18
C ARG A 41 -13.08 11.37 22.49
N VAL A 42 -12.36 10.28 22.25
CA VAL A 42 -11.08 10.31 21.52
C VAL A 42 -11.30 10.73 20.06
N GLU A 43 -12.31 10.18 19.39
CA GLU A 43 -12.65 10.55 18.01
C GLU A 43 -13.05 12.03 17.89
N ALA A 44 -13.85 12.54 18.84
CA ALA A 44 -14.23 13.95 18.87
C ALA A 44 -12.99 14.86 19.09
N ALA A 45 -12.07 14.46 19.97
CA ALA A 45 -10.83 15.21 20.19
C ALA A 45 -9.91 15.20 18.96
N GLN A 46 -9.84 14.08 18.24
CA GLN A 46 -9.08 13.98 16.99
C GLN A 46 -9.66 14.88 15.90
N ARG A 47 -10.99 14.88 15.71
CA ARG A 47 -11.66 15.77 14.75
C ARG A 47 -11.42 17.25 15.08
N ALA A 48 -11.55 17.63 16.35
CA ALA A 48 -11.29 19.01 16.78
C ALA A 48 -9.82 19.42 16.55
N ALA A 49 -8.86 18.52 16.78
CA ALA A 49 -7.45 18.77 16.52
C ALA A 49 -7.15 18.91 15.01
N GLU A 50 -7.80 18.11 14.16
CA GLU A 50 -7.69 18.20 12.71
C GLU A 50 -8.27 19.50 12.16
N GLU A 51 -9.46 19.89 12.63
CA GLU A 51 -10.10 21.17 12.30
C GLU A 51 -9.23 22.37 12.73
N ALA A 52 -8.65 22.32 13.93
CA ALA A 52 -7.75 23.37 14.42
C ALA A 52 -6.46 23.45 13.57
N ARG A 53 -5.90 22.30 13.15
CA ARG A 53 -4.74 22.24 12.26
C ARG A 53 -5.06 22.78 10.87
N ALA A 54 -6.24 22.46 10.33
CA ALA A 54 -6.71 22.98 9.05
C ALA A 54 -6.92 24.50 9.09
N ALA A 55 -7.51 25.02 10.17
CA ALA A 55 -7.68 26.47 10.37
C ALA A 55 -6.34 27.19 10.49
N ALA A 56 -5.37 26.63 11.22
CA ALA A 56 -4.03 27.19 11.34
C ALA A 56 -3.29 27.20 9.98
N ALA A 57 -3.43 26.13 9.19
CA ALA A 57 -2.86 26.03 7.85
C ALA A 57 -3.49 27.06 6.89
N ALA A 58 -4.82 27.24 6.94
CA ALA A 58 -5.51 28.25 6.14
C ALA A 58 -5.06 29.68 6.48
N GLN A 59 -4.91 30.00 7.77
CA GLN A 59 -4.39 31.30 8.19
C GLN A 59 -2.92 31.51 7.76
N ALA A 60 -2.08 30.47 7.83
CA ALA A 60 -0.70 30.54 7.36
C ALA A 60 -0.63 30.76 5.84
N ALA A 61 -1.47 30.08 5.06
CA ALA A 61 -1.57 30.25 3.61
C ALA A 61 -2.03 31.66 3.24
N GLN A 62 -3.02 32.21 3.95
CA GLN A 62 -3.48 33.58 3.72
C GLN A 62 -2.38 34.61 4.02
N ARG A 63 -1.61 34.43 5.10
CA ARG A 63 -0.46 35.30 5.42
C ARG A 63 0.65 35.20 4.38
N ALA A 64 0.93 33.99 3.87
CA ALA A 64 1.92 33.79 2.83
C ALA A 64 1.50 34.44 1.50
N ALA A 65 0.23 34.36 1.12
CA ALA A 65 -0.30 35.00 -0.09
C ALA A 65 -0.21 36.53 -0.02
N VAL A 66 -0.53 37.14 1.13
CA VAL A 66 -0.38 38.58 1.35
C VAL A 66 1.10 38.99 1.26
N ALA A 67 2.01 38.23 1.88
CA ALA A 67 3.44 38.49 1.82
C ALA A 67 4.02 38.36 0.40
N GLU A 68 3.52 37.39 -0.40
CA GLU A 68 3.93 37.23 -1.80
C GLU A 68 3.43 38.39 -2.67
N GLU A 69 2.20 38.87 -2.46
CA GLU A 69 1.67 40.03 -3.17
C GLU A 69 2.46 41.31 -2.83
N GLU A 70 2.78 41.52 -1.56
CA GLU A 70 3.63 42.63 -1.11
C GLU A 70 5.05 42.55 -1.72
N ALA A 71 5.64 41.35 -1.76
CA ALA A 71 6.94 41.13 -2.38
C ALA A 71 6.93 41.41 -3.89
N LYS A 72 5.86 41.01 -4.60
CA LYS A 72 5.67 41.33 -6.03
C LYS A 72 5.54 42.83 -6.27
N ARG A 73 4.72 43.52 -5.46
CA ARG A 73 4.57 44.99 -5.53
C ARG A 73 5.92 45.70 -5.26
N ALA A 74 6.71 45.22 -4.31
CA ALA A 74 8.04 45.76 -4.03
C ALA A 74 9.05 45.52 -5.18
N GLN A 75 9.02 44.34 -5.81
CA GLN A 75 9.85 44.05 -6.99
C GLN A 75 9.46 44.90 -8.20
N GLU A 76 8.16 45.09 -8.44
CA GLU A 76 7.68 45.97 -9.52
C GLU A 76 8.05 47.43 -9.30
N ALA A 77 8.02 47.91 -8.05
CA ALA A 77 8.49 49.26 -7.70
C ALA A 77 10.00 49.42 -7.98
N LYS A 78 10.83 48.46 -7.54
CA LYS A 78 12.27 48.46 -7.83
C LYS A 78 12.56 48.43 -9.33
N LYS A 79 11.83 47.61 -10.09
CA LYS A 79 12.01 47.53 -11.54
C LYS A 79 11.65 48.86 -12.23
N LYS A 80 10.60 49.56 -11.78
CA LYS A 80 10.25 50.89 -12.28
C LYS A 80 11.31 51.94 -11.94
N GLU A 81 11.90 51.88 -10.75
CA GLU A 81 13.02 52.77 -10.36
C GLU A 81 14.27 52.49 -11.20
N GLU A 82 14.62 51.23 -11.43
CA GLU A 82 15.75 50.83 -12.29
C GLU A 82 15.52 51.24 -13.76
N GLU A 83 14.30 51.10 -14.29
CA GLU A 83 13.96 51.55 -15.65
C GLU A 83 13.99 53.08 -15.77
N ALA A 84 13.56 53.82 -14.74
CA ALA A 84 13.68 55.28 -14.70
C ALA A 84 15.15 55.73 -14.63
N ALA A 85 15.96 55.07 -13.80
CA ALA A 85 17.40 55.32 -13.71
C ALA A 85 18.13 54.96 -15.02
N ALA A 86 17.74 53.87 -15.69
CA ALA A 86 18.29 53.47 -16.98
C ALA A 86 17.93 54.48 -18.09
N LYS A 87 16.70 55.01 -18.12
CA LYS A 87 16.31 56.08 -19.04
C LYS A 87 17.09 57.38 -18.79
N ALA A 88 17.24 57.78 -17.53
CA ALA A 88 18.05 58.95 -17.16
C ALA A 88 19.55 58.76 -17.53
N ALA A 89 20.09 57.55 -17.34
CA ALA A 89 21.45 57.20 -17.75
C ALA A 89 21.62 57.16 -19.28
N GLN A 90 20.58 56.76 -20.01
CA GLN A 90 20.58 56.77 -21.48
C GLN A 90 20.49 58.19 -22.05
N GLU A 91 19.70 59.09 -21.45
CA GLU A 91 19.70 60.51 -21.77
C GLU A 91 21.04 61.19 -21.43
N ALA A 92 21.68 60.81 -20.32
CA ALA A 92 23.03 61.26 -19.98
C ALA A 92 24.09 60.72 -20.96
N LYS A 93 23.94 59.48 -21.45
CA LYS A 93 24.81 58.90 -22.48
C LYS A 93 24.63 59.52 -23.87
N VAL A 94 23.42 59.94 -24.24
CA VAL A 94 23.19 60.72 -25.49
C VAL A 94 23.84 62.11 -25.40
N LYS A 95 23.86 62.73 -24.20
CA LYS A 95 24.62 63.97 -23.96
C LYS A 95 26.15 63.75 -23.88
N ALA A 96 26.61 62.60 -23.40
CA ALA A 96 28.03 62.27 -23.30
C ALA A 96 28.64 61.73 -24.61
N ALA A 97 27.84 61.17 -25.53
CA ALA A 97 28.30 60.74 -26.86
C ALA A 97 28.59 61.92 -27.82
N ALA A 98 28.34 63.16 -27.40
CA ALA A 98 28.87 64.38 -28.02
C ALA A 98 30.30 64.74 -27.56
N ALA A 99 30.90 63.98 -26.62
CA ALA A 99 32.28 64.15 -26.16
C ALA A 99 33.04 62.82 -26.32
N ALA A 100 33.94 62.80 -27.30
CA ALA A 100 34.54 61.62 -27.87
C ALA A 100 35.64 60.93 -27.01
N THR A 101 35.87 59.66 -27.38
CA THR A 101 37.16 58.93 -27.50
C THR A 101 38.03 58.64 -26.28
N ALA A 102 38.25 57.35 -25.99
CA ALA A 102 39.56 56.66 -26.13
C ALA A 102 39.59 55.28 -25.44
N ALA A 103 40.15 54.28 -26.15
CA ALA A 103 40.95 53.11 -25.70
C ALA A 103 40.40 52.16 -24.60
N ALA A 104 40.79 50.89 -24.47
CA ALA A 104 41.35 49.85 -25.31
C ALA A 104 41.35 48.58 -24.43
N GLN A 105 40.73 47.51 -24.92
CA GLN A 105 41.07 46.08 -24.80
C GLN A 105 41.37 45.35 -23.45
N PRO A 106 41.21 43.99 -23.43
CA PRO A 106 40.86 43.17 -22.26
C PRO A 106 41.95 42.15 -21.86
N THR A 107 41.78 41.40 -20.76
CA THR A 107 41.83 39.90 -20.71
C THR A 107 41.79 39.30 -19.27
N PRO A 108 41.48 37.98 -19.13
CA PRO A 108 40.99 37.30 -17.91
C PRO A 108 41.91 36.18 -17.36
N LYS A 109 41.54 35.56 -16.21
CA LYS A 109 41.78 34.14 -15.80
C LYS A 109 41.21 33.95 -14.37
N ALA A 110 40.31 33.00 -14.05
CA ALA A 110 40.31 31.53 -14.10
C ALA A 110 40.98 30.81 -12.91
N ALA A 111 40.11 30.10 -12.17
CA ALA A 111 40.25 28.79 -11.52
C ALA A 111 41.23 28.57 -10.34
N GLN A 112 40.72 27.96 -9.27
CA GLN A 112 41.31 26.73 -8.74
C GLN A 112 40.35 25.92 -7.85
N ALA A 113 40.60 24.61 -7.86
CA ALA A 113 39.85 23.52 -7.24
C ALA A 113 40.55 23.00 -5.98
N GLY A 114 39.81 22.20 -5.20
CA GLY A 114 40.27 21.27 -4.17
C GLY A 114 39.05 20.78 -3.38
N GLY A 115 38.84 19.53 -3.01
CA GLY A 115 39.67 18.32 -3.03
C GLY A 115 39.43 17.54 -1.72
N GLY A 116 38.88 16.32 -1.82
CA GLY A 116 38.92 15.24 -0.81
C GLY A 116 37.87 15.27 0.33
N ALA A 117 37.49 14.16 0.97
CA ALA A 117 37.63 12.73 0.73
C ALA A 117 36.75 11.94 1.75
N THR A 118 36.12 10.85 1.28
CA THR A 118 35.90 9.49 1.85
C THR A 118 35.56 9.16 3.31
N GLY A 119 34.66 8.16 3.46
CA GLY A 119 34.56 7.16 4.56
C GLY A 119 33.09 6.78 4.86
N GLY A 120 32.61 5.54 4.92
CA GLY A 120 33.21 4.20 4.86
C GLY A 120 32.11 3.13 4.67
N SER A 121 32.54 1.92 4.30
CA SER A 121 31.74 0.72 4.04
C SER A 121 31.84 -0.27 5.20
N VAL A 122 30.73 -0.92 5.56
CA VAL A 122 30.73 -2.28 6.16
C VAL A 122 29.41 -3.00 5.80
N GLY A 123 29.49 -4.27 5.39
CA GLY A 123 28.38 -5.24 5.46
C GLY A 123 27.96 -5.87 4.12
N GLY A 124 28.62 -6.95 3.72
CA GLY A 124 28.28 -7.72 2.52
C GLY A 124 26.98 -8.52 2.69
N SER A 125 26.10 -8.41 1.70
CA SER A 125 25.03 -9.37 1.39
C SER A 125 24.72 -9.24 -0.11
N GLY A 126 24.30 -10.32 -0.76
CA GLY A 126 24.24 -10.53 -2.22
C GLY A 126 23.21 -9.70 -2.98
N HIS A 127 23.31 -8.37 -2.89
CA HIS A 127 22.43 -7.44 -3.57
C HIS A 127 22.92 -7.17 -5.00
N THR A 128 22.02 -7.17 -5.97
CA THR A 128 22.31 -6.58 -7.29
C THR A 128 21.72 -5.18 -7.34
N ASN A 129 22.58 -4.16 -7.20
CA ASN A 129 22.21 -2.79 -7.54
C ASN A 129 22.10 -2.72 -9.07
N VAL A 130 20.89 -2.79 -9.60
CA VAL A 130 20.65 -2.62 -11.03
C VAL A 130 20.18 -1.21 -11.30
N VAL A 131 20.64 -0.64 -12.41
CA VAL A 131 20.19 0.66 -12.88
C VAL A 131 19.00 0.42 -13.81
N GLU A 132 17.80 0.85 -13.39
CA GLU A 132 16.60 0.83 -14.24
C GLU A 132 16.16 2.26 -14.53
N GLY A 133 16.25 2.65 -15.81
CA GLY A 133 15.97 4.00 -16.30
C GLY A 133 16.63 5.11 -15.46
N GLY A 134 17.91 4.96 -15.11
CA GLY A 134 18.67 5.99 -14.39
C GLY A 134 18.57 5.94 -12.86
N PHE A 135 17.70 5.10 -12.28
CA PHE A 135 17.63 4.92 -10.83
C PHE A 135 18.30 3.62 -10.40
N ALA A 136 19.02 3.65 -9.27
CA ALA A 136 19.50 2.44 -8.64
C ALA A 136 18.32 1.71 -7.97
N VAL A 137 18.17 0.42 -8.26
CA VAL A 137 17.11 -0.44 -7.77
C VAL A 137 17.71 -1.53 -6.89
N ARG A 138 17.17 -1.67 -5.68
CA ARG A 138 17.42 -2.80 -4.79
C ARG A 138 16.33 -3.84 -4.99
N ILE A 139 16.73 -5.04 -5.41
CA ILE A 139 15.87 -6.18 -5.67
C ILE A 139 16.70 -7.47 -5.62
N ALA A 140 16.16 -8.54 -5.02
CA ALA A 140 16.79 -9.85 -5.02
C ALA A 140 16.82 -10.45 -6.43
N PRO A 141 17.84 -11.24 -6.83
CA PRO A 141 17.88 -11.88 -8.14
C PRO A 141 16.63 -12.72 -8.46
N SER A 142 16.20 -13.55 -7.50
CA SER A 142 14.99 -14.37 -7.66
C SER A 142 13.71 -13.54 -7.75
N ALA A 143 13.64 -12.41 -7.04
CA ALA A 143 12.53 -11.46 -7.16
C ALA A 143 12.48 -10.82 -8.56
N ARG A 144 13.64 -10.46 -9.10
CA ARG A 144 13.75 -9.90 -10.46
C ARG A 144 13.30 -10.91 -11.50
N GLU A 145 13.76 -12.16 -11.40
CA GLU A 145 13.38 -13.23 -12.33
C GLU A 145 11.87 -13.49 -12.29
N TRP A 146 11.32 -13.67 -11.08
CA TRP A 146 9.88 -13.86 -10.90
C TRP A 146 9.07 -12.70 -11.47
N ASN A 147 9.47 -11.46 -11.18
CA ASN A 147 8.81 -10.29 -11.73
C ASN A 147 8.88 -10.23 -13.26
N ARG A 148 10.03 -10.59 -13.87
CA ARG A 148 10.16 -10.64 -15.33
C ARG A 148 9.26 -11.71 -15.95
N LEU A 149 9.13 -12.87 -15.32
CA LEU A 149 8.22 -13.93 -15.78
C LEU A 149 6.76 -13.46 -15.77
N CYS A 150 6.28 -12.94 -14.64
CA CYS A 150 4.91 -12.43 -14.53
C CYS A 150 4.65 -11.29 -15.51
N GLU A 151 5.59 -10.36 -15.63
CA GLU A 151 5.48 -9.23 -16.57
C GLU A 151 5.47 -9.69 -18.03
N ALA A 152 6.28 -10.69 -18.40
CA ALA A 152 6.30 -11.24 -19.75
C ALA A 152 4.96 -11.93 -20.08
N LYS A 153 4.45 -12.76 -19.17
CA LYS A 153 3.16 -13.45 -19.33
C LYS A 153 1.99 -12.48 -19.38
N LEU A 154 2.01 -11.42 -18.57
CA LEU A 154 1.00 -10.38 -18.64
C LEU A 154 1.08 -9.59 -19.95
N LYS A 155 2.28 -9.26 -20.42
CA LYS A 155 2.47 -8.59 -21.72
C LYS A 155 1.96 -9.43 -22.88
N GLU A 156 2.27 -10.73 -22.89
CA GLU A 156 1.74 -11.69 -23.87
C GLU A 156 0.21 -11.66 -23.90
N ALA A 157 -0.44 -11.77 -22.72
CA ALA A 157 -1.90 -11.72 -22.61
C ALA A 157 -2.47 -10.37 -23.09
N LEU A 158 -1.88 -9.24 -22.70
CA LEU A 158 -2.35 -7.91 -23.10
C LEU A 158 -2.16 -7.64 -24.59
N ALA A 159 -1.05 -8.09 -25.18
CA ALA A 159 -0.82 -7.98 -26.61
C ALA A 159 -1.83 -8.80 -27.42
N ALA A 160 -2.21 -9.99 -26.93
CA ALA A 160 -3.28 -10.78 -27.53
C ALA A 160 -4.66 -10.11 -27.39
N ILE A 161 -4.92 -9.42 -26.28
CA ILE A 161 -6.17 -8.68 -26.03
C ILE A 161 -6.29 -7.43 -26.94
N GLU A 162 -5.19 -6.79 -27.29
CA GLU A 162 -5.19 -5.47 -27.95
C GLU A 162 -5.97 -5.43 -29.28
N PRO A 163 -5.83 -6.39 -30.23
CA PRO A 163 -6.67 -6.44 -31.43
C PRO A 163 -8.15 -6.68 -31.10
N TYR A 164 -8.43 -7.54 -30.12
CA TYR A 164 -9.79 -7.83 -29.68
C TYR A 164 -10.47 -6.61 -29.05
N GLU A 165 -9.72 -5.74 -28.36
CA GLU A 165 -10.22 -4.48 -27.83
C GLU A 165 -10.49 -3.41 -28.90
N ARG A 166 -9.75 -3.45 -30.01
CA ARG A 166 -9.92 -2.54 -31.15
C ARG A 166 -11.03 -2.97 -32.11
N ASP A 167 -11.37 -4.24 -32.12
CA ASP A 167 -12.50 -4.72 -32.89
C ASP A 167 -13.82 -4.13 -32.38
N GLU A 168 -14.53 -3.43 -33.25
CA GLU A 168 -15.85 -2.86 -32.96
C GLU A 168 -16.93 -3.95 -32.93
N GLY A 169 -16.74 -5.08 -33.63
CA GLY A 169 -17.65 -6.22 -33.61
C GLY A 169 -17.75 -6.86 -32.22
N SER A 170 -16.62 -7.00 -31.54
CA SER A 170 -16.54 -7.57 -30.18
C SER A 170 -17.01 -6.62 -29.07
N LYS A 171 -17.23 -5.33 -29.34
CA LYS A 171 -17.48 -4.29 -28.32
C LYS A 171 -18.68 -4.59 -27.42
N LYS A 172 -19.77 -5.09 -27.99
CA LYS A 172 -20.98 -5.44 -27.24
C LYS A 172 -20.72 -6.61 -26.29
N GLU A 173 -20.03 -7.65 -26.76
CA GLU A 173 -19.63 -8.79 -25.95
C GLU A 173 -18.66 -8.37 -24.84
N ARG A 174 -17.62 -7.62 -25.16
CA ARG A 174 -16.63 -7.11 -24.18
C ARG A 174 -17.28 -6.33 -23.05
N ARG A 175 -18.22 -5.42 -23.38
CA ARG A 175 -18.97 -4.65 -22.37
C ARG A 175 -19.84 -5.54 -21.49
N ALA A 176 -20.49 -6.55 -22.06
CA ALA A 176 -21.31 -7.49 -21.29
C ALA A 176 -20.42 -8.30 -20.33
N LEU A 177 -19.29 -8.81 -20.81
CA LEU A 177 -18.33 -9.56 -20.02
C LEU A 177 -17.72 -8.71 -18.90
N GLU A 178 -17.30 -7.47 -19.19
CA GLU A 178 -16.80 -6.54 -18.17
C GLU A 178 -17.86 -6.26 -17.09
N LYS A 179 -19.11 -6.03 -17.50
CA LYS A 179 -20.22 -5.76 -16.57
C LYS A 179 -20.47 -6.94 -15.63
N GLU A 180 -20.47 -8.16 -16.16
CA GLU A 180 -20.70 -9.38 -15.38
C GLU A 180 -19.54 -9.68 -14.42
N VAL A 181 -18.29 -9.57 -14.88
CA VAL A 181 -17.11 -9.70 -14.01
C VAL A 181 -17.16 -8.65 -12.90
N ASN A 182 -17.43 -7.39 -13.24
CA ASN A 182 -17.53 -6.31 -12.25
C ASN A 182 -18.65 -6.55 -11.24
N LYS A 183 -19.81 -7.05 -11.69
CA LYS A 183 -20.92 -7.43 -10.81
C LYS A 183 -20.47 -8.48 -9.80
N PHE A 184 -19.83 -9.57 -10.25
CA PHE A 184 -19.41 -10.63 -9.34
C PHE A 184 -18.35 -10.17 -8.34
N VAL A 185 -17.40 -9.34 -8.78
CA VAL A 185 -16.38 -8.75 -7.89
C VAL A 185 -17.02 -7.90 -6.80
N ILE A 186 -17.93 -6.98 -7.16
CA ILE A 186 -18.65 -6.14 -6.18
C ILE A 186 -19.48 -6.98 -5.20
N GLN A 187 -20.00 -8.12 -5.64
CA GLN A 187 -20.82 -9.01 -4.83
C GLN A 187 -20.02 -9.98 -3.94
N ILE A 188 -18.68 -9.96 -3.98
CA ILE A 188 -17.88 -10.75 -3.04
C ILE A 188 -18.14 -10.21 -1.63
N SER A 189 -18.57 -11.08 -0.73
CA SER A 189 -18.67 -10.81 0.70
C SER A 189 -17.87 -11.85 1.50
N ALA A 190 -17.56 -11.53 2.75
CA ALA A 190 -16.76 -12.37 3.64
C ALA A 190 -17.56 -13.53 4.26
N THR A 191 -18.26 -14.30 3.44
CA THR A 191 -18.96 -15.53 3.84
C THR A 191 -18.60 -16.67 2.91
N LYS A 192 -18.54 -17.90 3.46
CA LYS A 192 -18.17 -19.09 2.70
C LYS A 192 -19.11 -19.33 1.51
N ASP A 193 -20.41 -19.14 1.71
CA ASP A 193 -21.41 -19.33 0.66
C ASP A 193 -21.26 -18.32 -0.47
N GLN A 194 -21.01 -17.05 -0.16
CA GLN A 194 -20.80 -16.04 -1.21
C GLN A 194 -19.49 -16.25 -1.96
N ILE A 195 -18.42 -16.61 -1.25
CA ILE A 195 -17.15 -16.95 -1.88
C ILE A 195 -17.33 -18.12 -2.85
N PHE A 196 -17.97 -19.20 -2.41
CA PHE A 196 -18.23 -20.37 -3.26
C PHE A 196 -19.12 -20.00 -4.46
N ALA A 197 -20.22 -19.28 -4.21
CA ALA A 197 -21.13 -18.85 -5.27
C ALA A 197 -20.44 -17.95 -6.29
N LYS A 198 -19.70 -16.92 -5.85
CA LYS A 198 -19.04 -15.96 -6.76
C LYS A 198 -17.89 -16.62 -7.52
N THR A 199 -17.15 -17.52 -6.89
CA THR A 199 -16.16 -18.35 -7.57
C THR A 199 -16.80 -19.20 -8.66
N LYS A 200 -17.89 -19.91 -8.34
CA LYS A 200 -18.62 -20.75 -9.30
C LYS A 200 -19.15 -19.92 -10.47
N ASP A 201 -19.73 -18.76 -10.19
CA ASP A 201 -20.27 -17.84 -11.19
C ASP A 201 -19.17 -17.31 -12.13
N LEU A 202 -18.02 -16.89 -11.58
CA LEU A 202 -16.87 -16.42 -12.37
C LEU A 202 -16.30 -17.54 -13.25
N VAL A 203 -16.09 -18.73 -12.68
CA VAL A 203 -15.55 -19.87 -13.42
C VAL A 203 -16.53 -20.31 -14.52
N HIS A 204 -17.83 -20.36 -14.21
CA HIS A 204 -18.85 -20.69 -15.19
C HIS A 204 -18.91 -19.65 -16.31
N LEU A 205 -18.93 -18.36 -15.97
CA LEU A 205 -18.91 -17.25 -16.94
C LEU A 205 -17.76 -17.39 -17.94
N ILE A 206 -16.55 -17.59 -17.43
CA ILE A 206 -15.35 -17.69 -18.29
C ILE A 206 -15.41 -18.95 -19.15
N LYS A 207 -15.77 -20.11 -18.58
CA LYS A 207 -15.88 -21.37 -19.35
C LYS A 207 -16.96 -21.32 -20.42
N ALA A 208 -18.11 -20.71 -20.12
CA ALA A 208 -19.25 -20.71 -21.02
C ALA A 208 -19.15 -19.66 -22.13
N ARG A 209 -18.56 -18.48 -21.83
CA ARG A 209 -18.58 -17.34 -22.76
C ARG A 209 -17.22 -17.00 -23.38
N CYS A 210 -16.12 -17.54 -22.86
CA CYS A 210 -14.79 -17.28 -23.41
C CYS A 210 -14.26 -18.53 -24.12
N SER A 211 -14.72 -18.75 -25.34
CA SER A 211 -14.33 -19.91 -26.16
C SER A 211 -12.90 -19.81 -26.65
N THR A 212 -12.42 -18.59 -26.91
CA THR A 212 -11.05 -18.30 -27.35
C THR A 212 -10.12 -17.90 -26.20
N ASP A 213 -8.81 -18.08 -26.38
CA ASP A 213 -7.81 -17.63 -25.40
C ASP A 213 -7.83 -16.11 -25.21
N VAL A 214 -8.07 -15.34 -26.27
CA VAL A 214 -8.14 -13.88 -26.17
C VAL A 214 -9.30 -13.40 -25.29
N GLN A 215 -10.48 -14.02 -25.40
CA GLN A 215 -11.61 -13.72 -24.53
C GLN A 215 -11.31 -14.11 -23.08
N ARG A 216 -10.65 -15.27 -22.86
CA ARG A 216 -10.23 -15.71 -21.52
C ARG A 216 -9.23 -14.73 -20.91
N TYR A 217 -8.21 -14.32 -21.65
CA TYR A 217 -7.24 -13.31 -21.19
C TYR A 217 -7.92 -11.99 -20.87
N PHE A 218 -8.85 -11.53 -21.70
CA PHE A 218 -9.62 -10.32 -21.44
C PHE A 218 -10.42 -10.43 -20.12
N ALA A 219 -11.17 -11.52 -19.93
CA ALA A 219 -11.95 -11.74 -18.71
C ALA A 219 -11.08 -11.79 -17.44
N LEU A 220 -9.99 -12.55 -17.48
CA LEU A 220 -9.06 -12.70 -16.37
C LEU A 220 -8.32 -11.39 -16.07
N SER A 221 -7.93 -10.63 -17.10
CA SER A 221 -7.35 -9.30 -16.92
C SER A 221 -8.35 -8.30 -16.34
N MET A 222 -9.64 -8.40 -16.69
CA MET A 222 -10.69 -7.59 -16.07
C MET A 222 -10.87 -7.96 -14.61
N LEU A 223 -10.96 -9.25 -14.29
CA LEU A 223 -11.08 -9.75 -12.93
C LEU A 223 -9.95 -9.21 -12.05
N ALA A 224 -8.69 -9.34 -12.50
CA ALA A 224 -7.53 -8.81 -11.78
C ALA A 224 -7.66 -7.30 -11.53
N LYS A 225 -7.94 -6.49 -12.57
CA LYS A 225 -8.07 -5.03 -12.43
C LYS A 225 -9.20 -4.61 -11.49
N LYS A 226 -10.36 -5.29 -11.55
CA LYS A 226 -11.50 -4.98 -10.67
C LYS A 226 -11.21 -5.36 -9.22
N VAL A 227 -10.59 -6.51 -8.98
CA VAL A 227 -10.18 -6.92 -7.62
C VAL A 227 -9.12 -5.98 -7.05
N LEU A 228 -8.13 -5.56 -7.84
CA LEU A 228 -7.14 -4.56 -7.39
C LEU A 228 -7.78 -3.23 -7.03
N LYS A 229 -8.76 -2.78 -7.81
CA LYS A 229 -9.54 -1.57 -7.48
C LYS A 229 -10.30 -1.74 -6.17
N GLN A 230 -10.97 -2.87 -5.98
CA GLN A 230 -11.70 -3.17 -4.74
C GLN A 230 -10.75 -3.26 -3.54
N CYS A 231 -9.62 -3.92 -3.71
CA CYS A 231 -8.55 -4.01 -2.71
C CYS A 231 -8.10 -2.62 -2.27
N GLU A 232 -7.80 -1.73 -3.22
CA GLU A 232 -7.39 -0.36 -2.91
C GLU A 232 -8.44 0.41 -2.09
N SER A 233 -9.73 0.24 -2.40
CA SER A 233 -10.81 1.01 -1.75
C SER A 233 -11.38 0.38 -0.47
N GLN A 234 -11.40 -0.94 -0.36
CA GLN A 234 -12.08 -1.67 0.72
C GLN A 234 -11.09 -2.33 1.66
N VAL A 235 -10.04 -2.99 1.13
CA VAL A 235 -9.07 -3.69 1.99
C VAL A 235 -8.20 -2.70 2.76
N ALA A 236 -7.92 -1.52 2.19
CA ALA A 236 -7.20 -0.47 2.91
C ALA A 236 -7.93 -0.04 4.20
N GLU A 237 -9.26 -0.08 4.21
CA GLU A 237 -10.08 0.28 5.37
C GLU A 237 -10.46 -0.93 6.24
N LYS A 238 -10.71 -2.09 5.61
CA LYS A 238 -11.13 -3.35 6.23
C LYS A 238 -10.21 -4.48 5.80
N HIS A 239 -9.09 -4.61 6.49
CA HIS A 239 -8.04 -5.56 6.16
C HIS A 239 -8.55 -7.02 6.13
N GLU A 240 -9.51 -7.36 6.97
CA GLU A 240 -10.11 -8.69 7.11
C GLU A 240 -10.84 -9.15 5.83
N PHE A 241 -11.30 -8.23 4.98
CA PHE A 241 -11.96 -8.56 3.72
C PHE A 241 -11.00 -9.20 2.69
N VAL A 242 -9.68 -9.07 2.91
CA VAL A 242 -8.67 -9.60 1.99
C VAL A 242 -8.71 -11.12 1.82
N PHE A 243 -9.15 -11.84 2.86
CA PHE A 243 -9.27 -13.30 2.81
C PHE A 243 -10.34 -13.74 1.81
N ALA A 244 -11.48 -13.06 1.77
CA ALA A 244 -12.54 -13.33 0.80
C ALA A 244 -12.07 -13.13 -0.65
N LEU A 245 -11.31 -12.05 -0.90
CA LEU A 245 -10.72 -11.80 -2.22
C LEU A 245 -9.66 -12.86 -2.58
N GLY A 246 -8.82 -13.24 -1.63
CA GLY A 246 -7.80 -14.28 -1.80
C GLY A 246 -8.42 -15.63 -2.20
N GLU A 247 -9.45 -16.06 -1.47
CA GLU A 247 -10.19 -17.29 -1.74
C GLU A 247 -10.75 -17.35 -3.17
N VAL A 248 -11.47 -16.29 -3.59
CA VAL A 248 -12.05 -16.22 -4.95
C VAL A 248 -10.96 -16.25 -6.02
N LEU A 249 -9.88 -15.50 -5.82
CA LEU A 249 -8.77 -15.45 -6.78
C LEU A 249 -8.10 -16.82 -6.92
N VAL A 250 -7.75 -17.48 -5.82
CA VAL A 250 -7.02 -18.74 -5.85
C VAL A 250 -7.86 -19.87 -6.43
N HIS A 251 -9.14 -19.96 -6.08
CA HIS A 251 -10.03 -20.94 -6.70
C HIS A 251 -10.21 -20.67 -8.21
N THR A 252 -10.24 -19.40 -8.62
CA THR A 252 -10.24 -19.04 -10.05
C THR A 252 -8.92 -19.40 -10.73
N MET A 253 -7.77 -19.23 -10.06
CA MET A 253 -6.46 -19.64 -10.56
C MET A 253 -6.36 -21.16 -10.72
N ALA A 254 -6.93 -21.93 -9.80
CA ALA A 254 -7.01 -23.39 -9.91
C ALA A 254 -7.83 -23.82 -11.15
N ALA A 255 -8.89 -23.08 -11.49
CA ALA A 255 -9.68 -23.32 -12.70
C ALA A 255 -8.97 -22.84 -13.99
N PHE A 256 -8.13 -21.82 -13.91
CA PHE A 256 -7.41 -21.22 -15.04
C PHE A 256 -5.94 -20.93 -14.66
N PRO A 257 -5.01 -21.89 -14.82
CA PRO A 257 -3.63 -21.73 -14.35
C PRO A 257 -2.88 -20.51 -14.91
N VAL A 258 -3.21 -20.07 -16.13
CA VAL A 258 -2.65 -18.83 -16.72
C VAL A 258 -2.97 -17.58 -15.89
N PHE A 259 -4.05 -17.62 -15.10
CA PHE A 259 -4.46 -16.50 -14.28
C PHE A 259 -3.47 -16.17 -13.17
N VAL A 260 -2.67 -17.14 -12.70
CA VAL A 260 -1.62 -16.89 -11.69
C VAL A 260 -0.71 -15.74 -12.15
N HIS A 261 -0.13 -15.89 -13.35
CA HIS A 261 0.81 -14.90 -13.89
C HIS A 261 0.12 -13.59 -14.28
N ILE A 262 -1.11 -13.64 -14.77
CA ILE A 262 -1.89 -12.43 -15.11
C ILE A 262 -2.20 -11.62 -13.84
N MET A 263 -2.70 -12.28 -12.79
CA MET A 263 -3.06 -11.65 -11.52
C MET A 263 -1.82 -11.08 -10.83
N VAL A 264 -0.78 -11.90 -10.65
CA VAL A 264 0.48 -11.49 -10.01
C VAL A 264 1.17 -10.39 -10.83
N GLY A 265 1.15 -10.46 -12.17
CA GLY A 265 1.67 -9.40 -13.03
C GLY A 265 0.94 -8.06 -12.85
N HIS A 266 -0.40 -8.07 -12.78
CA HIS A 266 -1.18 -6.85 -12.52
C HIS A 266 -0.89 -6.30 -11.12
N LEU A 267 -0.75 -7.17 -10.13
CA LEU A 267 -0.43 -6.81 -8.76
C LEU A 267 0.96 -6.16 -8.64
N HIS A 268 1.98 -6.75 -9.29
CA HIS A 268 3.34 -6.18 -9.37
C HIS A 268 3.37 -4.81 -10.05
N ARG A 269 2.55 -4.60 -11.09
CA ARG A 269 2.39 -3.29 -11.73
C ARG A 269 1.70 -2.27 -10.83
N ALA A 270 0.72 -2.70 -10.05
CA ALA A 270 0.00 -1.84 -9.10
C ALA A 270 0.88 -1.45 -7.90
N SER A 271 1.80 -2.33 -7.49
CA SER A 271 2.69 -2.07 -6.36
C SER A 271 4.03 -2.78 -6.50
N ILE A 272 5.11 -1.99 -6.58
CA ILE A 272 6.48 -2.50 -6.53
C ILE A 272 6.81 -3.22 -5.21
N LEU A 273 6.03 -2.97 -4.15
CA LEU A 273 6.23 -3.59 -2.84
C LEU A 273 5.73 -5.04 -2.80
N THR A 274 4.92 -5.45 -3.78
CA THR A 274 4.54 -6.87 -3.97
C THR A 274 5.63 -7.70 -4.67
N VAL A 275 6.66 -7.03 -5.24
CA VAL A 275 7.86 -7.64 -5.87
C VAL A 275 9.05 -7.78 -4.92
N PRO A 276 8.97 -7.32 -3.67
CA PRO A 276 10.09 -6.73 -2.92
C PRO A 276 11.11 -5.96 -3.77
N LYS A 277 10.69 -4.82 -4.31
CA LYS A 277 11.55 -3.90 -5.06
C LYS A 277 11.58 -2.52 -4.41
N TYR A 278 12.75 -1.90 -4.34
CA TYR A 278 12.94 -0.54 -3.80
C TYR A 278 13.78 0.32 -4.74
N LEU A 279 13.26 1.50 -5.09
CA LEU A 279 14.02 2.51 -5.82
C LEU A 279 14.82 3.35 -4.83
N VAL A 280 16.13 3.45 -5.06
CA VAL A 280 17.01 4.31 -4.26
C VAL A 280 16.87 5.74 -4.75
N TYR A 281 16.36 6.61 -3.88
CA TYR A 281 16.34 8.04 -4.13
C TYR A 281 17.76 8.60 -4.19
N LYS A 282 18.09 9.31 -5.27
CA LYS A 282 19.32 10.09 -5.41
C LYS A 282 18.95 11.48 -5.90
N LYS A 283 19.25 12.50 -5.10
CA LYS A 283 19.18 13.89 -5.54
C LYS A 283 20.25 14.09 -6.63
N ALA A 284 19.87 14.70 -7.76
CA ALA A 284 20.81 14.86 -8.86
C ALA A 284 21.96 15.80 -8.46
N ALA A 285 23.20 15.43 -8.82
CA ALA A 285 24.41 16.18 -8.46
C ALA A 285 24.44 17.61 -9.07
N ASN A 286 23.67 17.84 -10.14
CA ASN A 286 23.55 19.12 -10.83
C ASN A 286 22.38 19.98 -10.31
N GLY A 287 21.73 19.59 -9.20
CA GLY A 287 20.56 20.29 -8.66
C GLY A 287 19.28 20.14 -9.49
N ALA A 288 19.28 19.33 -10.57
CA ALA A 288 18.06 19.02 -11.31
C ALA A 288 17.13 18.18 -10.43
N ASN A 289 15.91 18.67 -10.21
CA ASN A 289 14.95 18.01 -9.33
C ASN A 289 14.32 16.81 -10.06
N ASN A 290 14.80 15.59 -9.77
CA ASN A 290 14.22 14.35 -10.33
C ASN A 290 13.14 13.71 -9.43
N ASP A 291 12.65 14.47 -8.46
CA ASP A 291 11.71 14.00 -7.44
C ASP A 291 10.40 13.49 -8.06
N ALA A 292 9.87 14.22 -9.04
CA ALA A 292 8.62 13.84 -9.70
C ALA A 292 8.75 12.55 -10.53
N GLU A 293 9.92 12.26 -11.12
CA GLU A 293 10.14 10.98 -11.80
C GLU A 293 10.32 9.85 -10.79
N TYR A 294 11.05 10.11 -9.70
CA TYR A 294 11.20 9.16 -8.60
C TYR A 294 9.83 8.74 -8.02
N PHE A 295 8.99 9.70 -7.65
CA PHE A 295 7.66 9.43 -7.08
C PHE A 295 6.78 8.64 -8.05
N ARG A 296 6.74 9.03 -9.33
CA ARG A 296 6.01 8.27 -10.37
C ARG A 296 6.50 6.83 -10.49
N ARG A 297 7.82 6.61 -10.50
CA ARG A 297 8.40 5.26 -10.63
C ARG A 297 8.28 4.41 -9.37
N MET A 298 8.30 5.04 -8.21
CA MET A 298 8.03 4.38 -6.92
C MET A 298 6.54 4.01 -6.80
N GLY A 299 5.66 4.64 -7.60
CA GLY A 299 4.24 4.34 -7.69
C GLY A 299 3.37 5.25 -6.81
N TYR A 300 3.85 6.44 -6.45
CA TYR A 300 3.05 7.47 -5.78
C TYR A 300 1.99 8.00 -6.74
N LYS A 301 0.78 8.20 -6.23
CA LYS A 301 -0.29 8.86 -6.96
C LYS A 301 0.00 10.35 -7.09
N GLU A 302 -0.16 10.84 -8.31
CA GLU A 302 -0.08 12.26 -8.60
C GLU A 302 -1.47 12.89 -8.47
N PHE A 303 -1.56 14.00 -7.73
CA PHE A 303 -2.79 14.76 -7.61
C PHE A 303 -3.06 15.58 -8.87
N LYS A 304 -4.34 15.77 -9.18
CA LYS A 304 -4.76 16.62 -10.30
C LYS A 304 -4.35 18.06 -10.05
N ALA A 305 -4.21 18.85 -11.11
CA ALA A 305 -3.71 20.22 -11.06
C ALA A 305 -4.45 21.09 -10.03
N GLU A 306 -5.76 20.89 -9.90
CA GLU A 306 -6.64 21.65 -9.00
C GLU A 306 -6.37 21.33 -7.52
N GLU A 307 -5.91 20.12 -7.21
CA GLU A 307 -5.61 19.66 -5.85
C GLU A 307 -4.16 19.94 -5.43
N ARG A 308 -3.25 20.16 -6.40
CA ARG A 308 -1.81 20.32 -6.12
C ARG A 308 -1.49 21.49 -5.20
N ALA A 309 -2.27 22.57 -5.29
CA ALA A 309 -2.07 23.75 -4.46
C ALA A 309 -2.27 23.47 -2.97
N ALA A 310 -3.15 22.52 -2.61
CA ALA A 310 -3.48 22.19 -1.23
C ALA A 310 -2.69 20.98 -0.70
N LYS A 311 -2.45 19.97 -1.56
CA LYS A 311 -1.90 18.66 -1.14
C LYS A 311 -0.48 18.39 -1.64
N GLY A 312 0.08 19.27 -2.47
CA GLY A 312 1.30 19.00 -3.22
C GLY A 312 1.05 18.16 -4.48
N ALA A 313 2.10 17.88 -5.25
CA ALA A 313 1.97 17.17 -6.53
C ALA A 313 1.64 15.69 -6.37
N PHE A 314 2.06 15.05 -5.28
CA PHE A 314 1.92 13.62 -5.03
C PHE A 314 1.25 13.36 -3.68
N GLU A 315 0.65 12.18 -3.53
CA GLU A 315 0.16 11.67 -2.26
C GLU A 315 1.28 11.63 -1.19
N SER A 316 0.89 11.67 0.08
CA SER A 316 1.86 11.55 1.17
C SER A 316 2.46 10.14 1.24
N THR A 317 3.60 9.99 1.91
CA THR A 317 4.17 8.67 2.20
C THR A 317 3.20 7.79 2.98
N ASP A 318 2.38 8.39 3.85
CA ASP A 318 1.39 7.69 4.66
C ASP A 318 0.28 7.13 3.77
N ASP A 319 -0.27 7.95 2.87
CA ASP A 319 -1.29 7.52 1.91
C ASP A 319 -0.75 6.45 0.95
N PHE A 320 0.50 6.63 0.49
CA PHE A 320 1.19 5.64 -0.32
C PHE A 320 1.30 4.30 0.43
N LEU A 321 1.76 4.31 1.68
CA LEU A 321 1.91 3.08 2.47
C LEU A 321 0.55 2.46 2.83
N HIS A 322 -0.46 3.25 3.15
CA HIS A 322 -1.83 2.80 3.40
C HIS A 322 -2.37 2.04 2.20
N ARG A 323 -2.31 2.66 1.02
CA ARG A 323 -2.75 2.08 -0.24
C ARG A 323 -1.97 0.81 -0.62
N ASN A 324 -0.64 0.86 -0.54
CA ASN A 324 0.18 -0.28 -0.94
C ASN A 324 0.10 -1.44 0.06
N THR A 325 -0.22 -1.17 1.33
CA THR A 325 -0.46 -2.22 2.33
C THR A 325 -1.62 -3.12 1.90
N ALA A 326 -2.69 -2.57 1.32
CA ALA A 326 -3.80 -3.36 0.81
C ALA A 326 -3.34 -4.41 -0.22
N TYR A 327 -2.49 -4.02 -1.17
CA TYR A 327 -1.94 -4.95 -2.19
C TYR A 327 -1.04 -6.01 -1.59
N VAL A 328 -0.22 -5.66 -0.60
CA VAL A 328 0.63 -6.62 0.12
C VAL A 328 -0.22 -7.63 0.89
N LEU A 329 -1.29 -7.17 1.55
CA LEU A 329 -2.25 -8.04 2.23
C LEU A 329 -2.91 -8.99 1.23
N LEU A 330 -3.29 -8.50 0.04
CA LEU A 330 -3.89 -9.34 -1.00
C LEU A 330 -2.91 -10.41 -1.50
N TYR A 331 -1.66 -10.03 -1.74
CA TYR A 331 -0.63 -10.99 -2.12
C TYR A 331 -0.44 -12.07 -1.05
N ALA A 332 -0.37 -11.66 0.21
CA ALA A 332 -0.26 -12.54 1.36
C ALA A 332 -1.46 -13.51 1.45
N ALA A 333 -2.68 -13.00 1.26
CA ALA A 333 -3.90 -13.78 1.31
C ALA A 333 -3.93 -14.86 0.21
N ILE A 334 -3.54 -14.51 -1.03
CA ILE A 334 -3.44 -15.44 -2.16
C ILE A 334 -2.52 -16.62 -1.81
N THR A 335 -1.40 -16.39 -1.12
CA THR A 335 -0.41 -17.45 -0.86
C THR A 335 -0.78 -18.46 0.23
N GLN A 336 -1.82 -18.20 1.02
CA GLN A 336 -2.17 -19.04 2.18
C GLN A 336 -3.56 -19.67 2.12
N VAL A 337 -4.24 -19.58 0.97
CA VAL A 337 -5.56 -20.21 0.78
C VAL A 337 -5.46 -21.73 0.91
N ASP A 338 -6.49 -22.36 1.48
CA ASP A 338 -6.52 -23.79 1.72
C ASP A 338 -7.00 -24.56 0.47
N VAL A 339 -6.13 -24.68 -0.55
CA VAL A 339 -6.36 -25.50 -1.75
C VAL A 339 -5.19 -26.44 -2.06
N ASN A 340 -5.46 -27.58 -2.69
CA ASN A 340 -4.44 -28.56 -3.08
C ASN A 340 -4.75 -29.17 -4.47
N PRO A 341 -3.81 -29.11 -5.45
CA PRO A 341 -2.54 -28.38 -5.41
C PRO A 341 -2.75 -26.86 -5.38
N HIS A 342 -1.89 -26.15 -4.65
CA HIS A 342 -1.96 -24.69 -4.57
C HIS A 342 -1.26 -24.06 -5.79
N PRO A 343 -1.90 -23.17 -6.55
CA PRO A 343 -1.32 -22.60 -7.77
C PRO A 343 -0.25 -21.52 -7.53
N HIS A 344 -0.23 -20.94 -6.32
CA HIS A 344 0.73 -19.89 -5.90
C HIS A 344 0.94 -19.86 -4.37
N GLY A 345 1.49 -20.94 -3.79
CA GLY A 345 1.38 -21.28 -2.36
C GLY A 345 2.38 -20.64 -1.39
N LEU A 346 2.54 -21.27 -0.22
CA LEU A 346 3.40 -20.78 0.87
C LEU A 346 4.88 -20.74 0.50
N GLU A 347 5.30 -21.51 -0.50
CA GLU A 347 6.63 -21.40 -1.09
C GLU A 347 6.90 -19.98 -1.58
N HIS A 348 5.94 -19.36 -2.27
CA HIS A 348 6.06 -17.97 -2.71
C HIS A 348 5.94 -16.96 -1.56
N ALA A 349 5.25 -17.31 -0.48
CA ALA A 349 5.21 -16.52 0.75
C ALA A 349 6.58 -16.47 1.46
N MET A 350 7.22 -17.63 1.64
CA MET A 350 8.57 -17.72 2.20
C MET A 350 9.58 -16.99 1.31
N GLU A 351 9.52 -17.20 -0.01
CA GLU A 351 10.38 -16.49 -0.96
C GLU A 351 10.19 -14.97 -0.86
N PHE A 352 8.95 -14.49 -0.78
CA PHE A 352 8.66 -13.06 -0.64
C PHE A 352 9.30 -12.48 0.63
N LEU A 353 9.13 -13.16 1.77
CA LEU A 353 9.71 -12.72 3.04
C LEU A 353 11.24 -12.66 3.00
N GLY A 354 11.89 -13.69 2.44
CA GLY A 354 13.34 -13.69 2.24
C GLY A 354 13.80 -12.58 1.30
N ARG A 355 13.17 -12.46 0.12
CA ARG A 355 13.46 -11.38 -0.86
C ARG A 355 13.33 -9.99 -0.23
N LEU A 356 12.36 -9.79 0.66
CA LEU A 356 12.12 -8.54 1.36
C LEU A 356 13.27 -8.22 2.33
N THR A 357 13.61 -9.13 3.25
CA THR A 357 14.64 -8.89 4.27
C THR A 357 16.05 -8.84 3.67
N ASP A 358 16.27 -9.58 2.58
CA ASP A 358 17.57 -9.68 1.95
C ASP A 358 17.86 -8.49 1.03
N ALA A 359 16.85 -7.93 0.36
CA ALA A 359 17.09 -6.91 -0.66
C ALA A 359 16.74 -5.48 -0.23
N LEU A 360 15.67 -5.29 0.57
CA LEU A 360 15.18 -3.96 0.88
C LEU A 360 15.98 -3.29 2.00
N PRO A 361 16.12 -1.95 1.97
CA PRO A 361 16.64 -1.23 3.12
C PRO A 361 15.73 -1.42 4.33
N ILE A 362 16.31 -1.52 5.53
CA ILE A 362 15.57 -1.58 6.78
C ILE A 362 15.08 -0.16 7.10
N ASN A 363 13.80 0.11 6.85
CA ASN A 363 13.19 1.41 7.05
C ASN A 363 11.67 1.26 7.25
N ARG A 364 10.97 2.38 7.42
CA ARG A 364 9.50 2.41 7.57
C ARG A 364 8.75 1.61 6.50
N THR A 365 9.14 1.73 5.23
CA THR A 365 8.47 1.05 4.11
C THR A 365 8.62 -0.47 4.20
N SER A 366 9.85 -0.98 4.31
CA SER A 366 10.09 -2.43 4.38
C SER A 366 9.50 -3.05 5.64
N ALA A 367 9.56 -2.34 6.78
CA ALA A 367 8.95 -2.77 8.03
C ALA A 367 7.41 -2.83 7.92
N THR A 368 6.79 -1.87 7.23
CA THR A 368 5.33 -1.85 7.01
C THR A 368 4.90 -3.03 6.15
N VAL A 369 5.62 -3.29 5.06
CA VAL A 369 5.36 -4.44 4.17
C VAL A 369 5.56 -5.76 4.92
N LEU A 370 6.64 -5.90 5.69
CA LEU A 370 6.92 -7.08 6.50
C LEU A 370 5.79 -7.37 7.49
N HIS A 371 5.36 -6.36 8.23
CA HIS A 371 4.28 -6.48 9.20
C HIS A 371 2.96 -6.86 8.53
N ALA A 372 2.60 -6.17 7.44
CA ALA A 372 1.38 -6.43 6.69
C ALA A 372 1.33 -7.85 6.14
N PHE A 373 2.44 -8.34 5.59
CA PHE A 373 2.51 -9.69 5.07
C PHE A 373 2.38 -10.73 6.20
N LEU A 374 3.19 -10.59 7.26
CA LEU A 374 3.19 -11.53 8.40
C LEU A 374 1.84 -11.65 9.09
N LYS A 375 1.10 -10.55 9.28
CA LYS A 375 -0.23 -10.61 9.93
C LYS A 375 -1.26 -11.44 9.16
N VAL A 376 -1.03 -11.73 7.87
CA VAL A 376 -1.93 -12.58 7.06
C VAL A 376 -1.40 -14.01 6.96
N VAL A 377 -0.12 -14.21 6.62
CA VAL A 377 0.41 -15.55 6.34
C VAL A 377 0.96 -16.28 7.56
N GLY A 378 1.37 -15.54 8.61
CA GLY A 378 2.19 -16.12 9.68
C GLY A 378 1.52 -17.27 10.43
N TYR A 379 0.19 -17.23 10.57
CA TYR A 379 -0.57 -18.35 11.12
C TYR A 379 -0.39 -19.63 10.31
N LYS A 380 -0.68 -19.57 9.00
CA LYS A 380 -0.56 -20.73 8.12
C LYS A 380 0.89 -21.23 8.04
N MET A 381 1.85 -20.32 7.99
CA MET A 381 3.28 -20.67 7.93
C MET A 381 3.78 -21.36 9.20
N PHE A 382 3.35 -20.89 10.37
CA PHE A 382 3.69 -21.52 11.64
C PHE A 382 3.26 -22.99 11.70
N PHE A 383 2.07 -23.32 11.17
CA PHE A 383 1.56 -24.69 11.17
C PHE A 383 2.04 -25.57 10.00
N THR A 384 2.50 -24.97 8.90
CA THR A 384 2.86 -25.73 7.68
C THR A 384 4.37 -25.85 7.46
N CYS A 385 5.14 -24.80 7.75
CA CYS A 385 6.60 -24.75 7.54
C CYS A 385 7.33 -24.18 8.78
N GLN A 386 6.96 -24.68 9.96
CA GLN A 386 7.33 -24.15 11.27
C GLN A 386 8.82 -23.81 11.41
N SER A 387 9.73 -24.72 11.08
CA SER A 387 11.17 -24.53 11.27
C SER A 387 11.71 -23.35 10.45
N GLN A 388 11.37 -23.27 9.17
CA GLN A 388 11.80 -22.18 8.29
C GLN A 388 11.21 -20.84 8.74
N PHE A 389 9.93 -20.84 9.12
CA PHE A 389 9.26 -19.63 9.59
C PHE A 389 9.84 -19.12 10.92
N MET A 390 10.11 -20.01 11.87
CA MET A 390 10.70 -19.62 13.16
C MET A 390 12.14 -19.12 13.00
N ASN A 391 12.95 -19.73 12.14
CA ASN A 391 14.28 -19.23 11.81
C ASN A 391 14.22 -17.83 11.18
N PHE A 392 13.26 -17.61 10.27
CA PHE A 392 13.01 -16.28 9.70
C PHE A 392 12.64 -15.26 10.78
N LEU A 393 11.69 -15.57 11.67
CA LEU A 393 11.29 -14.67 12.75
C LEU A 393 12.45 -14.37 13.72
N GLN A 394 13.31 -15.34 13.99
CA GLN A 394 14.51 -15.13 14.81
C GLN A 394 15.49 -14.15 14.15
N SER A 395 15.68 -14.24 12.83
CA SER A 395 16.47 -13.26 12.06
C SER A 395 15.85 -11.87 12.12
N VAL A 396 14.53 -11.75 11.95
CA VAL A 396 13.82 -10.48 12.07
C VAL A 396 13.98 -9.89 13.47
N HIS A 397 13.84 -10.70 14.52
CA HIS A 397 13.99 -10.26 15.90
C HIS A 397 15.44 -9.88 16.24
N GLY A 398 16.43 -10.67 15.81
CA GLY A 398 17.83 -10.51 16.19
C GLY A 398 18.60 -9.48 15.37
N ALA A 399 18.18 -9.21 14.13
CA ALA A 399 18.91 -8.31 13.22
C ALA A 399 18.03 -7.17 12.69
N PHE A 400 16.83 -7.47 12.17
CA PHE A 400 16.00 -6.47 11.51
C PHE A 400 15.44 -5.42 12.50
N LEU A 401 14.86 -5.87 13.61
CA LEU A 401 14.27 -4.96 14.62
C LEU A 401 15.31 -4.04 15.27
N PRO A 402 16.47 -4.52 15.76
CA PRO A 402 17.49 -3.65 16.33
C PRO A 402 18.03 -2.61 15.34
N GLU A 403 18.16 -2.95 14.07
CA GLU A 403 18.57 -1.99 13.04
C GLU A 403 17.47 -0.97 12.76
N LEU A 404 16.21 -1.40 12.68
CA LEU A 404 15.06 -0.53 12.49
C LEU A 404 14.93 0.51 13.63
N GLN A 405 15.25 0.13 14.87
CA GLN A 405 15.22 1.01 16.04
C GLN A 405 16.23 2.17 15.98
N LYS A 406 17.31 2.03 15.19
CA LYS A 406 18.32 3.09 15.00
C LYS A 406 17.82 4.20 14.08
N SER A 407 16.72 3.98 13.36
CA SER A 407 16.14 4.98 12.46
C SER A 407 15.77 6.26 13.20
N SER A 408 16.15 7.40 12.63
CA SER A 408 15.76 8.73 13.13
C SER A 408 14.35 9.15 12.70
N ASP A 409 13.71 8.38 11.82
CA ASP A 409 12.35 8.64 11.35
C ASP A 409 11.33 8.37 12.48
N PRO A 410 10.56 9.38 12.93
CA PRO A 410 9.60 9.22 14.03
C PRO A 410 8.53 8.17 13.73
N ASP A 411 8.13 8.00 12.47
CA ASP A 411 7.06 7.08 12.10
C ASP A 411 7.53 5.62 12.02
N THR A 412 8.86 5.41 11.94
CA THR A 412 9.47 4.08 12.03
C THR A 412 9.19 3.44 13.41
N LYS A 413 9.08 4.23 14.48
CA LYS A 413 8.84 3.73 15.84
C LYS A 413 7.52 2.96 15.94
N ALA A 414 6.45 3.48 15.36
CA ALA A 414 5.13 2.86 15.43
C ALA A 414 5.09 1.49 14.75
N VAL A 415 5.71 1.34 13.57
CA VAL A 415 5.80 0.05 12.88
C VAL A 415 6.75 -0.92 13.58
N CYS A 416 7.87 -0.43 14.12
CA CYS A 416 8.79 -1.23 14.93
C CYS A 416 8.08 -1.84 16.14
N SER A 417 7.28 -1.05 16.88
CA SER A 417 6.51 -1.52 18.03
C SER A 417 5.48 -2.59 17.62
N ARG A 418 4.77 -2.41 16.50
CA ARG A 418 3.80 -3.40 16.00
C ARG A 418 4.46 -4.72 15.61
N LEU A 419 5.59 -4.68 14.89
CA LEU A 419 6.37 -5.88 14.56
C LEU A 419 6.88 -6.58 15.82
N SER A 420 7.42 -5.82 16.77
CA SER A 420 7.92 -6.37 18.04
C SER A 420 6.79 -7.05 18.81
N LEU A 421 5.62 -6.42 18.91
CA LEU A 421 4.45 -7.00 19.57
C LEU A 421 3.95 -8.27 18.85
N TYR A 422 3.94 -8.27 17.52
CA TYR A 422 3.56 -9.43 16.73
C TYR A 422 4.46 -10.64 17.01
N ILE A 423 5.78 -10.43 17.03
CA ILE A 423 6.77 -11.49 17.24
C ILE A 423 6.78 -11.94 18.70
N ASN A 424 6.94 -11.01 19.64
CA ASN A 424 7.08 -11.31 21.07
C ASN A 424 5.77 -11.83 21.68
N GLY A 425 4.63 -11.31 21.21
CA GLY A 425 3.31 -11.80 21.59
C GLY A 425 2.90 -13.08 20.87
N ALA A 426 3.77 -13.67 20.04
CA ALA A 426 3.52 -14.86 19.25
C ALA A 426 2.17 -14.80 18.49
N ALA A 427 1.84 -13.65 17.91
CA ALA A 427 0.55 -13.41 17.28
C ALA A 427 0.28 -14.38 16.13
N TYR A 428 1.33 -14.87 15.46
CA TYR A 428 1.29 -15.93 14.45
C TYR A 428 0.71 -17.27 14.94
N LYS A 429 0.49 -17.48 16.24
CA LYS A 429 -0.17 -18.72 16.73
C LYS A 429 -1.70 -18.65 16.67
N ARG A 430 -2.26 -17.45 16.47
CA ARG A 430 -3.71 -17.21 16.41
C ARG A 430 -4.13 -16.94 14.97
N ALA A 431 -5.30 -17.45 14.59
CA ALA A 431 -5.86 -17.16 13.27
C ALA A 431 -6.04 -15.64 13.11
N PRO A 432 -5.63 -15.06 11.97
CA PRO A 432 -5.86 -13.65 11.72
C PRO A 432 -7.34 -13.36 11.51
N GLU A 433 -7.77 -12.19 11.96
CA GLU A 433 -9.14 -11.70 11.79
C GLU A 433 -9.54 -11.73 10.30
N GLY A 434 -10.74 -12.25 10.02
CA GLY A 434 -11.26 -12.42 8.66
C GLY A 434 -10.89 -13.73 7.98
N ARG A 435 -9.91 -14.50 8.49
CA ARG A 435 -9.59 -15.82 7.91
C ARG A 435 -10.72 -16.82 8.13
N GLU A 436 -11.26 -16.86 9.35
CA GLU A 436 -12.36 -17.73 9.72
C GLU A 436 -13.70 -17.04 9.41
N MET A 437 -14.10 -17.12 8.14
CA MET A 437 -15.36 -16.54 7.69
C MET A 437 -16.56 -17.40 8.08
N GLN A 438 -17.67 -16.74 8.42
CA GLN A 438 -18.95 -17.38 8.71
C GLN A 438 -19.51 -18.08 7.46
N GLN A 439 -20.43 -19.03 7.67
CA GLN A 439 -21.06 -19.75 6.56
C GLN A 439 -21.92 -18.79 5.71
N THR A 440 -22.82 -18.07 6.38
CA THR A 440 -23.77 -17.12 5.83
C THR A 440 -23.67 -15.79 6.57
N ASP A 441 -24.27 -14.74 6.00
CA ASP A 441 -24.41 -13.44 6.66
C ASP A 441 -25.43 -13.56 7.81
N GLU A 442 -25.13 -12.97 8.97
CA GLU A 442 -26.04 -12.95 10.14
C GLU A 442 -27.39 -12.30 9.79
N SER A 443 -27.44 -11.36 8.86
CA SER A 443 -28.69 -10.76 8.36
C SER A 443 -29.62 -11.76 7.65
N ALA A 444 -29.09 -12.87 7.11
CA ALA A 444 -29.88 -13.91 6.48
C ALA A 444 -30.54 -14.87 7.49
N SER A 445 -29.95 -15.03 8.69
CA SER A 445 -30.49 -15.94 9.70
C SER A 445 -31.79 -15.47 10.35
N TRP A 446 -32.08 -14.16 10.34
CA TRP A 446 -33.32 -13.62 10.89
C TRP A 446 -34.55 -13.86 9.99
N VAL A 447 -34.34 -14.11 8.70
CA VAL A 447 -35.44 -14.35 7.73
C VAL A 447 -35.94 -15.80 7.77
N SER A 448 -35.15 -16.73 8.33
CA SER A 448 -35.58 -18.13 8.50
C SER A 448 -36.14 -18.44 9.90
N ALA A 449 -36.16 -17.45 10.80
CA ALA A 449 -36.69 -17.57 12.16
C ALA A 449 -38.04 -16.86 12.36
N LEU A 450 -38.65 -16.36 11.27
CA LEU A 450 -40.01 -15.85 11.14
C LEU A 450 -40.75 -16.70 10.11
#